data_AF-A0AAJ1MJK3-F1
#
_entry.id   AF-A0AAJ1MJK3-F1
#
_cell.length_a   1.000
_cell.length_b   1.000
_cell.length_c   1.000
_cell.angle_alpha   90.00
_cell.angle_beta   90.00
_cell.angle_gamma   90.00
#
_symmetry.space_group_name_H-M   'P 1'
#
loop_
_entity.id
_entity.type
_entity.pdbx_description
1 polymer ?
#
loop_
_entity_poly.entity_id
_entity_poly.type
_entity_poly.pdbx_seq_one_letter_code
_entity_poly.pdbx_strand_id
1 'polypeptide(L)'
;GGGGGGSGGGTCAPTPGGSPCGGAGPATQGNSSSTNQGAGNPIHLINCNKYQREVDMPALPGVLGLEVVRHYNSSYSRAYVPPGLLGRGWLLSYEARLYDHPTNLQIVQADGTRIIFSKLREHPSLCASEQPGNGIVRIEGTDTKGTKETTPGQERHYTWQWMDGRELRFNHRGRLTRISLPSGEQVRLDYNAKGNRLLKVTDPQGRSLRLHYAQSSGEGSFTGVQAIDTPLGRIDYRHGSAPLPGSTQPQAKLNASLVQVSLPSADGQAPVQRHYHYEDPRHPTLLTGISVQGQGSDGKPMDERIASYAYGDNGRAILSVRGRPDSQQEKVTLDLSQPWKNTLTNSLGQATTYHYDTIGGQWRLLEVRGPGCASCGPGDMRYRYDAQGRLTDATRLDPAGRPLEGTRTELDPFGRPLAVYRIAYTQGQARAQAPQLQVRYGYGKDPWKQYAPELIARPSVVPGREHQIRIRYNSSRQPLQIT
;
A
#
# COMPACT_ATOMS: atom_id res chain seq x y z
N GLY A 1 39.66 -29.90 18.13
CA GLY A 1 38.75 -28.94 18.77
C GLY A 1 38.95 -27.58 18.14
N GLY A 2 37.87 -26.84 17.89
CA GLY A 2 37.91 -25.45 17.39
C GLY A 2 37.40 -25.29 15.97
N GLY A 3 36.08 -25.27 15.80
CA GLY A 3 35.41 -24.76 14.59
C GLY A 3 34.54 -23.57 14.98
N GLY A 4 35.01 -22.36 14.64
CA GLY A 4 34.28 -21.11 14.89
C GLY A 4 33.04 -21.02 14.00
N GLY A 5 31.87 -21.01 14.64
CA GLY A 5 30.59 -20.76 13.99
C GLY A 5 30.42 -19.29 13.68
N GLY A 6 30.51 -18.94 12.39
CA GLY A 6 30.11 -17.63 11.88
C GLY A 6 28.60 -17.43 12.04
N SER A 7 28.22 -16.38 12.75
CA SER A 7 26.84 -15.93 12.93
C SER A 7 26.24 -15.49 11.59
N GLY A 8 25.26 -16.23 11.09
CA GLY A 8 24.44 -15.82 9.96
C GLY A 8 23.55 -14.64 10.34
N GLY A 9 23.97 -13.43 9.96
CA GLY A 9 23.10 -12.26 9.92
C GLY A 9 22.07 -12.45 8.82
N GLY A 10 20.86 -12.89 9.20
CA GLY A 10 19.71 -12.93 8.30
C GLY A 10 19.38 -11.53 7.83
N THR A 11 19.82 -11.17 6.62
CA THR A 11 19.40 -9.96 5.94
C THR A 11 17.88 -10.03 5.77
N CYS A 12 17.17 -9.12 6.44
CA CYS A 12 15.74 -8.95 6.24
C CYS A 12 15.53 -8.53 4.79
N ALA A 13 15.05 -9.43 3.94
CA ALA A 13 14.62 -9.07 2.60
C ALA A 13 13.56 -7.95 2.71
N PRO A 14 13.62 -6.91 1.85
CA PRO A 14 12.67 -5.82 1.94
C PRO A 14 11.26 -6.33 1.69
N THR A 15 10.29 -5.67 2.31
CA THR A 15 8.89 -6.13 2.32
C THR A 15 8.34 -6.23 0.88
N PRO A 16 7.35 -7.11 0.61
CA PRO A 16 6.73 -7.22 -0.71
C PRO A 16 6.10 -5.93 -1.26
N GLY A 17 6.02 -4.88 -0.44
CA GLY A 17 5.36 -3.63 -0.77
C GLY A 17 3.85 -3.78 -0.88
N GLY A 18 3.17 -2.64 -0.84
CA GLY A 18 1.74 -2.58 -1.10
C GLY A 18 1.43 -2.05 -2.49
N SER A 19 0.51 -1.09 -2.59
CA SER A 19 0.17 -0.51 -3.89
C SER A 19 1.40 0.17 -4.50
N PRO A 20 1.85 -0.22 -5.71
CA PRO A 20 3.08 0.34 -6.29
C PRO A 20 2.88 1.72 -6.92
N CYS A 21 1.63 2.18 -7.05
CA CYS A 21 1.24 3.47 -7.63
C CYS A 21 0.15 4.11 -6.76
N GLY A 22 0.53 4.89 -5.73
CA GLY A 22 -0.40 5.57 -4.83
C GLY A 22 -1.11 4.63 -3.86
N GLY A 23 -2.44 4.71 -3.78
CA GLY A 23 -3.27 3.76 -3.02
C GLY A 23 -3.49 4.09 -1.53
N ALA A 24 -3.41 5.37 -1.15
CA ALA A 24 -3.84 5.79 0.18
C ALA A 24 -5.33 5.46 0.40
N GLY A 25 -5.69 5.18 1.65
CA GLY A 25 -7.03 4.82 2.08
C GLY A 25 -7.30 5.23 3.53
N PRO A 26 -8.40 4.79 4.14
CA PRO A 26 -8.77 5.15 5.51
C PRO A 26 -7.69 4.71 6.52
N ALA A 27 -7.09 3.54 6.32
CA ALA A 27 -6.04 2.99 7.18
C ALA A 27 -4.73 2.60 6.45
N THR A 28 -4.53 3.11 5.23
CA THR A 28 -3.34 2.89 4.40
C THR A 28 -2.75 4.23 3.92
N GLN A 29 -1.44 4.44 4.08
CA GLN A 29 -0.75 5.68 3.69
C GLN A 29 -0.39 5.69 2.19
N GLY A 30 -0.44 4.52 1.52
CA GLY A 30 -0.11 4.35 0.10
C GLY A 30 1.40 4.24 -0.15
N ASN A 31 1.80 4.30 -1.42
CA ASN A 31 3.20 4.23 -1.83
C ASN A 31 4.02 5.41 -1.25
N SER A 32 4.97 5.11 -0.36
CA SER A 32 5.88 6.08 0.27
C SER A 32 7.26 6.19 -0.40
N SER A 33 7.51 5.47 -1.50
CA SER A 33 8.82 5.45 -2.17
C SER A 33 9.13 6.71 -2.99
N SER A 34 8.16 7.61 -3.14
CA SER A 34 8.25 8.83 -3.97
C SER A 34 8.49 8.58 -5.47
N THR A 35 8.43 7.33 -5.92
CA THR A 35 8.51 6.95 -7.33
C THR A 35 7.34 6.03 -7.69
N ASN A 36 6.86 6.09 -8.94
CA ASN A 36 5.91 5.09 -9.43
C ASN A 36 6.68 3.81 -9.72
N GLN A 37 6.23 2.70 -9.15
CA GLN A 37 6.94 1.41 -9.23
C GLN A 37 6.04 0.29 -9.76
N GLY A 38 4.93 0.61 -10.42
CA GLY A 38 3.96 -0.37 -10.89
C GLY A 38 3.74 -0.30 -12.39
N ALA A 39 3.68 -1.43 -13.07
CA ALA A 39 3.34 -1.51 -14.49
C ALA A 39 2.29 -2.58 -14.79
N GLY A 40 1.49 -2.40 -15.84
CA GLY A 40 0.32 -3.24 -16.07
C GLY A 40 -0.73 -2.99 -14.98
N ASN A 41 -1.43 -4.04 -14.53
CA ASN A 41 -2.54 -3.87 -13.58
C ASN A 41 -2.19 -4.26 -12.13
N PRO A 42 -1.49 -3.41 -11.36
CA PRO A 42 -0.05 -3.29 -11.46
C PRO A 42 0.71 -4.52 -10.91
N ILE A 43 1.79 -4.85 -11.62
CA ILE A 43 2.92 -5.62 -11.10
C ILE A 43 3.94 -4.62 -10.57
N HIS A 44 4.44 -4.85 -9.36
CA HIS A 44 5.52 -4.06 -8.78
C HIS A 44 6.82 -4.32 -9.55
N LEU A 45 7.39 -3.30 -10.19
CA LEU A 45 8.49 -3.40 -11.15
C LEU A 45 9.81 -3.89 -10.56
N ILE A 46 10.01 -3.74 -9.25
CA ILE A 46 11.22 -4.22 -8.56
C ILE A 46 11.07 -5.67 -8.09
N ASN A 47 10.13 -5.95 -7.19
CA ASN A 47 9.98 -7.27 -6.57
C ASN A 47 9.02 -8.22 -7.31
N CYS A 48 8.32 -7.74 -8.35
CA CYS A 48 7.36 -8.48 -9.17
C CYS A 48 6.17 -9.05 -8.40
N ASN A 49 5.79 -8.37 -7.31
CA ASN A 49 4.56 -8.65 -6.62
C ASN A 49 3.37 -8.15 -7.46
N LYS A 50 2.39 -9.02 -7.74
CA LYS A 50 1.13 -8.61 -8.35
C LYS A 50 0.19 -8.03 -7.30
N TYR A 51 -0.27 -6.82 -7.53
CA TYR A 51 -1.25 -6.13 -6.69
C TYR A 51 -2.55 -5.89 -7.48
N GLN A 52 -3.71 -5.95 -6.82
CA GLN A 52 -5.01 -5.58 -7.42
C GLN A 52 -5.79 -4.74 -6.42
N ARG A 53 -6.40 -3.64 -6.86
CA ARG A 53 -7.35 -2.88 -6.04
C ARG A 53 -8.73 -3.01 -6.67
N GLU A 54 -9.69 -3.50 -5.89
CA GLU A 54 -11.10 -3.59 -6.29
C GLU A 54 -11.92 -2.63 -5.44
N VAL A 55 -12.71 -1.79 -6.09
CA VAL A 55 -13.72 -0.94 -5.43
C VAL A 55 -15.05 -1.62 -5.64
N ASP A 56 -15.61 -2.21 -4.59
CA ASP A 56 -16.96 -2.77 -4.61
C ASP A 56 -17.98 -1.70 -4.23
N MET A 57 -17.60 -0.81 -3.31
CA MET A 57 -18.37 0.39 -2.95
C MET A 57 -17.39 1.56 -2.74
N PRO A 58 -17.48 2.66 -3.52
CA PRO A 58 -16.66 3.84 -3.27
C PRO A 58 -17.01 4.46 -1.90
N ALA A 59 -16.12 5.32 -1.40
CA ALA A 59 -16.39 6.06 -0.17
C ALA A 59 -17.70 6.85 -0.29
N LEU A 60 -18.63 6.61 0.64
CA LEU A 60 -19.87 7.37 0.71
C LEU A 60 -19.58 8.86 1.00
N PRO A 61 -20.44 9.78 0.58
CA PRO A 61 -20.25 11.20 0.86
C PRO A 61 -20.05 11.50 2.36
N GLY A 62 -19.15 12.45 2.63
CA GLY A 62 -18.79 12.94 3.97
C GLY A 62 -17.39 12.52 4.44
N VAL A 63 -16.93 13.17 5.52
CA VAL A 63 -15.62 12.91 6.13
C VAL A 63 -15.54 11.47 6.65
N LEU A 64 -14.48 10.75 6.28
CA LEU A 64 -14.29 9.32 6.57
C LEU A 64 -15.52 8.45 6.21
N GLY A 65 -16.19 8.76 5.09
CA GLY A 65 -17.31 7.93 4.62
C GLY A 65 -16.90 6.48 4.38
N LEU A 66 -17.83 5.55 4.64
CA LEU A 66 -17.59 4.12 4.45
C LEU A 66 -17.28 3.81 2.99
N GLU A 67 -16.26 2.99 2.77
CA GLU A 67 -15.97 2.31 1.49
C GLU A 67 -15.90 0.79 1.69
N VAL A 68 -16.10 0.02 0.61
CA VAL A 68 -15.73 -1.39 0.52
C VAL A 68 -14.70 -1.52 -0.59
N VAL A 69 -13.43 -1.51 -0.19
CA VAL A 69 -12.28 -1.61 -1.08
C VAL A 69 -11.44 -2.80 -0.65
N ARG A 70 -11.09 -3.63 -1.63
CA ARG A 70 -10.29 -4.84 -1.47
C ARG A 70 -8.94 -4.68 -2.12
N HIS A 71 -7.93 -5.19 -1.45
CA HIS A 71 -6.54 -5.13 -1.85
C HIS A 71 -6.03 -6.57 -1.98
N TYR A 72 -5.73 -6.97 -3.21
CA TYR A 72 -5.01 -8.21 -3.49
C TYR A 72 -3.51 -7.96 -3.46
N ASN A 73 -2.77 -8.87 -2.86
CA ASN A 73 -1.32 -8.88 -2.89
C ASN A 73 -0.82 -10.33 -3.06
N SER A 74 -0.21 -10.64 -4.20
CA SER A 74 0.19 -12.01 -4.56
C SER A 74 1.15 -12.65 -3.55
N SER A 75 1.99 -11.84 -2.89
CA SER A 75 2.89 -12.32 -1.83
C SER A 75 2.13 -12.82 -0.60
N TYR A 76 0.96 -12.25 -0.31
CA TYR A 76 0.04 -12.72 0.73
C TYR A 76 -0.92 -13.81 0.24
N SER A 77 -0.89 -14.10 -1.05
CA SER A 77 -1.71 -15.15 -1.65
C SER A 77 -1.05 -16.52 -1.61
N ARG A 78 0.20 -16.64 -1.15
CA ARG A 78 0.92 -17.92 -1.07
C ARG A 78 0.31 -18.82 0.00
N ALA A 79 0.34 -20.14 -0.23
CA ALA A 79 -0.33 -21.15 0.62
C ALA A 79 0.11 -21.19 2.10
N TYR A 80 1.33 -20.71 2.39
CA TYR A 80 1.87 -20.63 3.75
C TYR A 80 1.47 -19.35 4.50
N VAL A 81 0.92 -18.34 3.82
CA VAL A 81 0.43 -17.11 4.46
C VAL A 81 -1.02 -17.32 4.93
N PRO A 82 -1.42 -16.91 6.14
CA PRO A 82 -2.82 -16.97 6.55
C PRO A 82 -3.73 -16.11 5.65
N PRO A 83 -4.95 -16.54 5.32
CA PRO A 83 -5.89 -15.74 4.54
C PRO A 83 -6.42 -14.53 5.34
N GLY A 84 -6.79 -13.46 4.63
CA GLY A 84 -7.52 -12.33 5.18
C GLY A 84 -9.01 -12.61 5.37
N LEU A 85 -9.79 -11.60 5.75
CA LEU A 85 -11.24 -11.76 5.95
C LEU A 85 -11.96 -12.24 4.68
N LEU A 86 -11.52 -11.78 3.51
CA LEU A 86 -12.11 -12.11 2.21
C LEU A 86 -11.37 -13.22 1.46
N GLY A 87 -10.43 -13.90 2.12
CA GLY A 87 -9.69 -15.00 1.53
C GLY A 87 -8.22 -14.70 1.33
N ARG A 88 -7.56 -15.64 0.66
CA ARG A 88 -6.12 -15.66 0.46
C ARG A 88 -5.68 -14.52 -0.45
N GLY A 89 -4.69 -13.76 0.00
CA GLY A 89 -4.17 -12.59 -0.71
C GLY A 89 -5.06 -11.34 -0.66
N TRP A 90 -6.28 -11.41 -0.13
CA TRP A 90 -7.23 -10.29 -0.11
C TRP A 90 -7.41 -9.70 1.28
N LEU A 91 -7.26 -8.38 1.40
CA LEU A 91 -7.53 -7.60 2.61
C LEU A 91 -8.48 -6.43 2.28
N LEU A 92 -9.39 -6.11 3.20
CA LEU A 92 -10.18 -4.88 3.19
C LEU A 92 -9.36 -3.69 3.70
N SER A 93 -9.72 -2.48 3.29
CA SER A 93 -9.07 -1.23 3.75
C SER A 93 -9.11 -1.01 5.27
N TYR A 94 -9.90 -1.80 6.00
CA TYR A 94 -10.03 -1.79 7.46
C TYR A 94 -9.25 -2.93 8.17
N GLU A 95 -8.46 -3.72 7.44
CA GLU A 95 -7.71 -4.87 7.97
C GLU A 95 -6.24 -4.56 8.31
N ALA A 96 -5.90 -3.28 8.55
CA ALA A 96 -4.58 -2.95 9.08
C ALA A 96 -4.34 -3.69 10.42
N ARG A 97 -3.14 -4.25 10.59
CA ARG A 97 -2.81 -5.09 11.74
C ARG A 97 -1.47 -4.73 12.34
N LEU A 98 -1.42 -4.69 13.66
CA LEU A 98 -0.22 -4.45 14.44
C LEU A 98 0.28 -5.75 15.07
N TYR A 99 1.59 -5.92 15.10
CA TYR A 99 2.30 -7.00 15.78
C TYR A 99 3.31 -6.37 16.74
N ASP A 100 3.23 -6.75 18.01
CA ASP A 100 4.12 -6.27 19.07
C ASP A 100 5.25 -7.28 19.30
N HIS A 101 6.48 -6.87 18.99
CA HIS A 101 7.71 -7.64 19.23
C HIS A 101 8.52 -7.02 20.37
N PRO A 102 9.51 -7.74 20.94
CA PRO A 102 10.29 -7.22 22.07
C PRO A 102 10.95 -5.85 21.79
N THR A 103 11.52 -5.65 20.60
CA THR A 103 12.30 -4.44 20.26
C THR A 103 11.60 -3.47 19.31
N ASN A 104 10.52 -3.89 18.65
CA ASN A 104 9.82 -3.09 17.66
C ASN A 104 8.33 -3.44 17.59
N LEU A 105 7.56 -2.57 16.96
CA LEU A 105 6.22 -2.83 16.48
C LEU A 105 6.27 -2.97 14.97
N GLN A 106 5.44 -3.85 14.44
CA GLN A 106 5.22 -4.00 13.00
C GLN A 106 3.76 -3.71 12.68
N ILE A 107 3.51 -2.80 11.74
CA ILE A 107 2.17 -2.57 11.19
C ILE A 107 2.15 -3.09 9.74
N VAL A 108 1.17 -3.94 9.43
CA VAL A 108 0.85 -4.37 8.08
C VAL A 108 -0.44 -3.67 7.66
N GLN A 109 -0.36 -2.86 6.61
CA GLN A 109 -1.49 -2.13 6.06
C GLN A 109 -2.32 -3.00 5.11
N ALA A 110 -3.50 -2.54 4.72
CA ALA A 110 -4.41 -3.32 3.89
C ALA A 110 -3.85 -3.64 2.50
N ASP A 111 -2.97 -2.79 1.96
CA ASP A 111 -2.32 -3.04 0.68
C ASP A 111 -1.17 -4.07 0.78
N GLY A 112 -0.80 -4.49 1.99
CA GLY A 112 0.34 -5.37 2.26
C GLY A 112 1.65 -4.63 2.57
N THR A 113 1.65 -3.29 2.58
CA THR A 113 2.80 -2.51 3.03
C THR A 113 3.07 -2.82 4.50
N ARG A 114 4.32 -3.17 4.81
CA ARG A 114 4.79 -3.41 6.17
C ARG A 114 5.69 -2.27 6.61
N ILE A 115 5.36 -1.68 7.76
CA ILE A 115 6.12 -0.62 8.40
C ILE A 115 6.62 -1.12 9.76
N ILE A 116 7.91 -0.88 10.05
CA ILE A 116 8.54 -1.22 11.33
C ILE A 116 8.74 0.08 12.12
N PHE A 117 8.40 0.03 13.41
CA PHE A 117 8.59 1.09 14.39
C PHE A 117 9.43 0.56 15.55
N SER A 118 10.67 1.04 15.67
CA SER A 118 11.56 0.68 16.77
C SER A 118 11.10 1.34 18.07
N LYS A 119 11.09 0.59 19.18
CA LYS A 119 10.81 1.14 20.52
C LYS A 119 11.98 2.04 20.94
N LEU A 120 11.70 3.26 21.38
CA LEU A 120 12.75 4.18 21.80
C LEU A 120 13.35 3.71 23.14
N ARG A 121 14.69 3.75 23.27
CA ARG A 121 15.39 3.25 24.47
C ARG A 121 14.98 3.98 25.75
N GLU A 122 14.91 5.31 25.67
CA GLU A 122 14.58 6.17 26.81
C GLU A 122 13.07 6.22 27.09
N HIS A 123 12.25 6.01 26.06
CA HIS A 123 10.79 5.99 26.16
C HIS A 123 10.19 4.81 25.39
N PRO A 124 10.23 3.58 25.93
CA PRO A 124 9.78 2.37 25.21
C PRO A 124 8.27 2.36 24.85
N SER A 125 7.48 3.23 25.47
CA SER A 125 6.07 3.49 25.11
C SER A 125 5.91 4.33 23.84
N LEU A 126 7.00 4.88 23.29
CA LEU A 126 7.04 5.58 22.01
C LEU A 126 7.84 4.77 21.01
N CYS A 127 7.31 4.63 19.80
CA CYS A 127 7.94 3.86 18.73
C CYS A 127 8.00 4.66 17.44
N ALA A 128 9.16 4.71 16.81
CA ALA A 128 9.42 5.49 15.60
C ALA A 128 9.93 4.61 14.46
N SER A 129 9.54 4.93 13.23
CA SER A 129 10.05 4.27 12.03
C SER A 129 11.35 4.93 11.56
N GLU A 130 12.20 4.20 10.83
CA GLU A 130 13.39 4.77 10.16
C GLU A 130 13.03 5.86 9.15
N GLN A 131 11.79 5.82 8.63
CA GLN A 131 11.20 6.88 7.83
C GLN A 131 10.17 7.63 8.68
N PRO A 132 10.50 8.82 9.20
CA PRO A 132 9.61 9.49 10.13
C PRO A 132 8.31 9.98 9.49
N GLY A 133 8.25 10.06 8.16
CA GLY A 133 7.01 10.23 7.38
C GLY A 133 5.94 9.16 7.64
N ASN A 134 6.31 8.00 8.17
CA ASN A 134 5.35 6.97 8.58
C ASN A 134 4.64 7.32 9.91
N GLY A 135 5.05 8.38 10.61
CA GLY A 135 4.49 8.79 11.89
C GLY A 135 5.09 8.05 13.09
N ILE A 136 4.34 8.01 14.20
CA ILE A 136 4.78 7.46 15.49
C ILE A 136 3.69 6.55 16.04
N VAL A 137 4.08 5.50 16.75
CA VAL A 137 3.16 4.67 17.52
C VAL A 137 3.37 4.91 19.01
N ARG A 138 2.29 5.21 19.73
CA ARG A 138 2.26 5.24 21.20
C ARG A 138 1.71 3.92 21.74
N ILE A 139 2.34 3.38 22.76
CA ILE A 139 1.85 2.24 23.56
C ILE A 139 1.26 2.82 24.83
N GLU A 140 -0.03 2.57 25.04
CA GLU A 140 -0.84 3.20 26.08
C GLU A 140 -1.61 2.10 26.84
N GLY A 141 -1.98 2.38 28.10
CA GLY A 141 -2.64 1.39 28.98
C GLY A 141 -1.69 0.37 29.61
N THR A 142 -2.23 -0.49 30.48
CA THR A 142 -1.46 -1.48 31.25
C THR A 142 -1.20 -2.75 30.45
N ASP A 143 0.03 -3.29 30.53
CA ASP A 143 0.30 -4.64 30.02
C ASP A 143 -0.44 -5.66 30.87
N THR A 144 -1.38 -6.38 30.26
CA THR A 144 -2.21 -7.35 30.99
C THR A 144 -1.97 -8.76 30.48
N LYS A 145 -0.82 -9.00 29.84
CA LYS A 145 -0.37 -10.35 29.47
C LYS A 145 -0.41 -11.27 30.70
N GLY A 146 -1.51 -12.02 30.85
CA GLY A 146 -1.69 -13.04 31.89
C GLY A 146 -2.50 -12.63 33.12
N THR A 147 -2.99 -11.39 33.26
CA THR A 147 -3.83 -11.01 34.41
C THR A 147 -5.33 -11.11 34.06
N LYS A 148 -6.12 -11.70 34.97
CA LYS A 148 -7.58 -11.89 34.78
C LYS A 148 -8.39 -10.61 35.02
N GLU A 149 -7.78 -9.58 35.59
CA GLU A 149 -8.46 -8.34 35.97
C GLU A 149 -7.92 -7.17 35.15
N THR A 150 -8.76 -6.68 34.25
CA THR A 150 -8.64 -5.37 33.63
C THR A 150 -9.93 -4.60 33.84
N THR A 151 -9.82 -3.39 34.39
CA THR A 151 -10.92 -2.44 34.29
C THR A 151 -11.14 -2.10 32.82
N PRO A 152 -12.37 -2.21 32.28
CA PRO A 152 -12.67 -1.80 30.91
C PRO A 152 -12.15 -0.38 30.64
N GLY A 153 -11.33 -0.23 29.60
CA GLY A 153 -10.73 1.06 29.22
C GLY A 153 -9.27 1.29 29.64
N GLN A 154 -8.70 0.45 30.51
CA GLN A 154 -7.27 0.51 30.87
C GLN A 154 -6.38 -0.51 30.15
N GLU A 155 -6.96 -1.39 29.34
CA GLU A 155 -6.22 -2.37 28.55
C GLU A 155 -5.17 -1.74 27.64
N ARG A 156 -4.04 -2.43 27.49
CA ARG A 156 -3.01 -2.05 26.52
C ARG A 156 -3.62 -1.82 25.14
N HIS A 157 -3.25 -0.72 24.53
CA HIS A 157 -3.60 -0.37 23.17
C HIS A 157 -2.46 0.41 22.52
N TYR A 158 -2.57 0.57 21.20
CA TYR A 158 -1.56 1.22 20.40
C TYR A 158 -2.24 2.30 19.57
N THR A 159 -1.68 3.50 19.58
CA THR A 159 -2.18 4.61 18.77
C THR A 159 -1.11 4.97 17.75
N TRP A 160 -1.36 4.65 16.49
CA TRP A 160 -0.51 5.04 15.38
C TRP A 160 -0.97 6.39 14.84
N GLN A 161 -0.17 7.42 15.04
CA GLN A 161 -0.45 8.77 14.59
C GLN A 161 0.30 9.05 13.29
N TRP A 162 -0.45 9.38 12.25
CA TRP A 162 0.08 9.80 10.95
C TRP A 162 0.49 11.27 10.98
N MET A 163 1.24 11.67 9.95
CA MET A 163 1.76 13.03 9.79
C MET A 163 0.64 14.07 9.64
N ASP A 164 -0.47 13.71 8.99
CA ASP A 164 -1.66 14.57 8.86
C ASP A 164 -2.47 14.68 10.17
N GLY A 165 -2.11 13.91 11.19
CA GLY A 165 -2.77 13.89 12.49
C GLY A 165 -3.88 12.86 12.60
N ARG A 166 -4.16 12.09 11.54
CA ARG A 166 -5.02 10.92 11.64
C ARG A 166 -4.42 9.93 12.64
N GLU A 167 -5.27 9.34 13.46
CA GLU A 167 -4.89 8.32 14.42
C GLU A 167 -5.60 7.01 14.12
N LEU A 168 -4.83 5.92 14.06
CA LEU A 168 -5.31 4.55 13.97
C LEU A 168 -5.08 3.88 15.33
N ARG A 169 -6.16 3.45 15.99
CA ARG A 169 -6.09 2.79 17.30
C ARG A 169 -6.21 1.28 17.16
N PHE A 170 -5.25 0.55 17.70
CA PHE A 170 -5.24 -0.91 17.76
C PHE A 170 -5.43 -1.39 19.20
N ASN A 171 -6.18 -2.48 19.38
CA ASN A 171 -6.33 -3.11 20.71
C ASN A 171 -5.09 -3.92 21.12
N HIS A 172 -5.10 -4.52 22.31
CA HIS A 172 -4.00 -5.33 22.84
C HIS A 172 -3.61 -6.52 21.93
N ARG A 173 -4.50 -6.97 21.03
CA ARG A 173 -4.26 -8.04 20.04
C ARG A 173 -3.81 -7.53 18.68
N GLY A 174 -3.56 -6.23 18.56
CA GLY A 174 -3.11 -5.57 17.35
C GLY A 174 -4.18 -5.42 16.27
N ARG A 175 -5.47 -5.48 16.62
CA ARG A 175 -6.57 -5.26 15.66
C ARG A 175 -6.98 -3.80 15.65
N LEU A 176 -7.17 -3.23 14.45
CA LEU A 176 -7.66 -1.87 14.28
C LEU A 176 -9.08 -1.74 14.85
N THR A 177 -9.30 -0.77 15.73
CA THR A 177 -10.59 -0.54 16.41
C THR A 177 -11.17 0.85 16.13
N ARG A 178 -10.33 1.80 15.74
CA ARG A 178 -10.74 3.17 15.46
C ARG A 178 -9.81 3.84 14.46
N ILE A 179 -10.39 4.69 13.62
CA ILE A 179 -9.67 5.66 12.78
C ILE A 179 -10.26 7.03 13.14
N SER A 180 -9.43 7.97 13.59
CA SER A 180 -9.86 9.29 14.04
C SER A 180 -9.15 10.38 13.25
N LEU A 181 -9.86 11.45 12.90
CA LEU A 181 -9.26 12.69 12.42
C LEU A 181 -9.00 13.67 13.58
N PRO A 182 -8.09 14.64 13.41
CA PRO A 182 -7.87 15.70 14.38
C PRO A 182 -9.12 16.55 14.70
N SER A 183 -10.05 16.63 13.76
CA SER A 183 -11.33 17.33 13.88
C SER A 183 -12.37 16.58 14.73
N GLY A 184 -12.09 15.32 15.13
CA GLY A 184 -12.91 14.54 16.06
C GLY A 184 -13.81 13.48 15.41
N GLU A 185 -14.00 13.53 14.09
CA GLU A 185 -14.70 12.49 13.35
C GLU A 185 -13.95 11.17 13.44
N GLN A 186 -14.70 10.07 13.58
CA GLN A 186 -14.13 8.74 13.76
C GLN A 186 -14.93 7.65 13.06
N VAL A 187 -14.19 6.68 12.50
CA VAL A 187 -14.72 5.36 12.12
C VAL A 187 -14.44 4.39 13.26
N ARG A 188 -15.45 3.61 13.65
CA ARG A 188 -15.37 2.58 14.69
C ARG A 188 -15.48 1.19 14.09
N LEU A 189 -14.67 0.26 14.59
CA LEU A 189 -14.63 -1.14 14.15
C LEU A 189 -14.98 -2.05 15.33
N ASP A 190 -16.12 -2.72 15.25
CA ASP A 190 -16.65 -3.57 16.32
C ASP A 190 -16.38 -5.05 16.01
N TYR A 191 -15.76 -5.74 16.97
CA TYR A 191 -15.46 -7.17 16.86
C TYR A 191 -16.45 -8.01 17.67
N ASN A 192 -16.52 -9.30 17.38
CA ASN A 192 -17.26 -10.25 18.21
C ASN A 192 -16.70 -10.33 19.64
N ALA A 193 -17.43 -10.97 20.56
CA ALA A 193 -17.02 -11.12 21.96
C ALA A 193 -15.64 -11.81 22.12
N LYS A 194 -15.30 -12.74 21.23
CA LYS A 194 -13.96 -13.38 21.20
C LYS A 194 -12.87 -12.46 20.66
N GLY A 195 -13.18 -11.26 20.18
CA GLY A 195 -12.24 -10.28 19.64
C GLY A 195 -11.45 -10.75 18.42
N ASN A 196 -12.00 -11.69 17.64
CA ASN A 196 -11.30 -12.30 16.50
C ASN A 196 -11.95 -12.08 15.12
N ARG A 197 -13.22 -11.68 15.06
CA ARG A 197 -13.95 -11.39 13.81
C ARG A 197 -14.52 -9.96 13.84
N LEU A 198 -14.26 -9.19 12.78
CA LEU A 198 -14.78 -7.84 12.59
C LEU A 198 -16.25 -7.97 12.16
N LEU A 199 -17.19 -7.49 12.96
CA LEU A 199 -18.61 -7.64 12.68
C LEU A 199 -19.21 -6.38 12.04
N LYS A 200 -18.73 -5.20 12.44
CA LYS A 200 -19.31 -3.92 12.02
C LYS A 200 -18.25 -2.84 11.86
N VAL A 201 -18.39 -2.01 10.83
CA VAL A 201 -17.65 -0.76 10.68
C VAL A 201 -18.67 0.37 10.64
N THR A 202 -18.54 1.37 11.51
CA THR A 202 -19.49 2.49 11.62
C THR A 202 -18.76 3.80 11.38
N ASP A 203 -19.28 4.65 10.50
CA ASP A 203 -18.69 5.95 10.18
C ASP A 203 -19.21 7.09 11.08
N PRO A 204 -18.71 8.33 10.93
CA PRO A 204 -19.13 9.46 11.75
C PRO A 204 -20.62 9.81 11.62
N GLN A 205 -21.27 9.44 10.50
CA GLN A 205 -22.69 9.69 10.26
C GLN A 205 -23.59 8.58 10.81
N GLY A 206 -23.02 7.54 11.44
CA GLY A 206 -23.74 6.41 12.01
C GLY A 206 -24.13 5.33 10.99
N ARG A 207 -23.72 5.48 9.71
CA ARG A 207 -23.89 4.44 8.69
C ARG A 207 -22.97 3.27 9.01
N SER A 208 -23.34 2.05 8.57
CA SER A 208 -22.54 0.87 8.90
C SER A 208 -22.39 -0.14 7.77
N LEU A 209 -21.21 -0.75 7.71
CA LEU A 209 -20.97 -2.03 7.05
C LEU A 209 -21.19 -3.15 8.07
N ARG A 210 -21.89 -4.23 7.70
CA ARG A 210 -22.06 -5.42 8.54
C ARG A 210 -21.51 -6.65 7.83
N LEU A 211 -20.55 -7.32 8.46
CA LEU A 211 -19.81 -8.43 7.86
C LEU A 211 -20.42 -9.76 8.32
N HIS A 212 -20.78 -10.61 7.36
CA HIS A 212 -21.36 -11.92 7.59
C HIS A 212 -20.34 -13.00 7.25
N TYR A 213 -20.13 -13.93 8.18
CA TYR A 213 -19.12 -14.98 8.04
C TYR A 213 -19.74 -16.32 7.66
N ALA A 214 -19.02 -17.07 6.84
CA ALA A 214 -19.32 -18.47 6.58
C ALA A 214 -19.25 -19.30 7.87
N GLN A 215 -20.18 -20.25 7.99
CA GLN A 215 -20.14 -21.25 9.05
C GLN A 215 -19.12 -22.34 8.69
N SER A 216 -18.54 -22.97 9.71
CA SER A 216 -17.67 -24.13 9.48
C SER A 216 -18.50 -25.28 8.94
N SER A 217 -18.11 -25.83 7.78
CA SER A 217 -18.73 -27.02 7.20
C SER A 217 -17.90 -28.29 7.41
N GLY A 218 -16.84 -28.22 8.23
CA GLY A 218 -15.91 -29.32 8.47
C GLY A 218 -14.46 -28.85 8.53
N GLU A 219 -13.55 -29.82 8.67
CA GLU A 219 -12.11 -29.56 8.70
C GLU A 219 -11.62 -28.97 7.37
N GLY A 220 -10.78 -27.93 7.44
CA GLY A 220 -10.27 -27.24 6.27
C GLY A 220 -11.24 -26.28 5.58
N SER A 221 -12.47 -26.10 6.09
CA SER A 221 -13.39 -25.09 5.57
C SER A 221 -12.88 -23.66 5.82
N PHE A 222 -13.08 -22.77 4.84
CA PHE A 222 -12.77 -21.36 5.01
C PHE A 222 -13.96 -20.65 5.66
N THR A 223 -13.74 -20.06 6.84
CA THR A 223 -14.79 -19.39 7.63
C THR A 223 -14.64 -17.86 7.60
N GLY A 224 -14.27 -17.33 6.44
CA GLY A 224 -14.16 -15.89 6.20
C GLY A 224 -15.50 -15.22 5.92
N VAL A 225 -15.44 -13.97 5.47
CA VAL A 225 -16.60 -13.15 5.14
C VAL A 225 -17.22 -13.62 3.83
N GLN A 226 -18.51 -13.98 3.87
CA GLN A 226 -19.30 -14.40 2.71
C GLN A 226 -20.25 -13.29 2.21
N ALA A 227 -20.53 -12.27 3.03
CA ALA A 227 -21.29 -11.11 2.60
C ALA A 227 -20.99 -9.87 3.43
N ILE A 228 -21.21 -8.70 2.85
CA ILE A 228 -21.19 -7.41 3.54
C ILE A 228 -22.48 -6.67 3.21
N ASP A 229 -23.30 -6.39 4.22
CA ASP A 229 -24.42 -5.46 4.06
C ASP A 229 -23.88 -4.04 4.12
N THR A 230 -24.19 -3.25 3.10
CA THR A 230 -23.81 -1.84 2.99
C THR A 230 -25.08 -0.97 2.93
N PRO A 231 -24.94 0.36 3.13
CA PRO A 231 -26.04 1.28 2.88
C PRO A 231 -26.57 1.28 1.42
N LEU A 232 -25.82 0.72 0.47
CA LEU A 232 -26.18 0.65 -0.95
C LEU A 232 -26.59 -0.77 -1.40
N GLY A 233 -26.81 -1.69 -0.46
CA GLY A 233 -27.16 -3.08 -0.74
C GLY A 233 -26.08 -4.07 -0.32
N ARG A 234 -26.40 -5.36 -0.47
CA ARG A 234 -25.53 -6.46 -0.05
C ARG A 234 -24.53 -6.80 -1.15
N ILE A 235 -23.28 -7.06 -0.74
CA ILE A 235 -22.23 -7.62 -1.59
C ILE A 235 -21.99 -9.05 -1.12
N ASP A 236 -22.04 -10.03 -2.02
CA ASP A 236 -21.82 -11.44 -1.70
C ASP A 236 -20.49 -11.95 -2.27
N TYR A 237 -19.83 -12.82 -1.52
CA TYR A 237 -18.50 -13.37 -1.79
C TYR A 237 -18.56 -14.90 -1.80
N ARG A 238 -17.96 -15.54 -2.82
CA ARG A 238 -17.81 -17.00 -2.88
C ARG A 238 -16.35 -17.40 -2.91
N HIS A 239 -16.03 -18.47 -2.21
CA HIS A 239 -14.66 -18.98 -2.05
C HIS A 239 -14.56 -20.46 -2.40
N GLY A 240 -13.34 -20.88 -2.70
CA GLY A 240 -12.98 -22.27 -2.99
C GLY A 240 -12.77 -22.49 -4.48
N SER A 241 -11.50 -22.66 -4.86
CA SER A 241 -11.15 -23.14 -6.20
C SER A 241 -10.98 -24.67 -6.21
N ALA A 242 -11.26 -25.28 -7.35
CA ALA A 242 -11.02 -26.71 -7.56
C ALA A 242 -9.50 -27.01 -7.66
N PRO A 243 -9.06 -28.23 -7.31
CA PRO A 243 -7.68 -28.65 -7.58
C PRO A 243 -7.42 -28.65 -9.08
N LEU A 244 -6.25 -28.17 -9.49
CA LEU A 244 -5.80 -28.24 -10.87
C LEU A 244 -4.98 -29.52 -11.10
N PRO A 245 -5.13 -30.19 -12.26
CA PRO A 245 -4.23 -31.26 -12.67
C PRO A 245 -2.76 -30.81 -12.58
N GLY A 246 -1.91 -31.63 -11.97
CA GLY A 246 -0.49 -31.32 -11.76
C GLY A 246 -0.18 -30.41 -10.57
N SER A 247 -1.20 -29.93 -9.84
CA SER A 247 -0.98 -29.18 -8.60
C SER A 247 -0.80 -30.10 -7.39
N THR A 248 0.14 -29.75 -6.50
CA THR A 248 0.40 -30.47 -5.25
C THR A 248 -0.25 -29.81 -4.02
N GLN A 249 -0.98 -28.70 -4.21
CA GLN A 249 -1.57 -27.97 -3.08
C GLN A 249 -2.81 -28.68 -2.54
N PRO A 250 -2.93 -28.90 -1.22
CA PRO A 250 -4.13 -29.50 -0.63
C PRO A 250 -5.37 -28.62 -0.83
N GLN A 251 -6.55 -29.24 -0.99
CA GLN A 251 -7.84 -28.53 -1.14
C GLN A 251 -8.08 -27.49 -0.04
N ALA A 252 -7.70 -27.79 1.21
CA ALA A 252 -7.82 -26.85 2.33
C ALA A 252 -7.10 -25.51 2.11
N LYS A 253 -6.04 -25.47 1.29
CA LYS A 253 -5.35 -24.23 0.92
C LYS A 253 -6.11 -23.41 -0.14
N LEU A 254 -6.85 -24.11 -1.01
CA LEU A 254 -7.65 -23.56 -2.11
C LEU A 254 -9.04 -23.08 -1.65
N ASN A 255 -9.56 -23.61 -0.53
CA ASN A 255 -10.84 -23.22 0.05
C ASN A 255 -10.94 -21.71 0.40
N ALA A 256 -9.80 -21.04 0.58
CA ALA A 256 -9.73 -19.61 0.85
C ALA A 256 -9.53 -18.74 -0.40
N SER A 257 -9.45 -19.32 -1.60
CA SER A 257 -9.38 -18.55 -2.85
C SER A 257 -10.73 -17.88 -3.10
N LEU A 258 -10.76 -16.55 -3.22
CA LEU A 258 -11.98 -15.81 -3.55
C LEU A 258 -12.26 -15.98 -5.04
N VAL A 259 -13.35 -16.64 -5.42
CA VAL A 259 -13.64 -16.99 -6.82
C VAL A 259 -14.73 -16.13 -7.45
N GLN A 260 -15.63 -15.54 -6.64
CA GLN A 260 -16.70 -14.67 -7.16
C GLN A 260 -17.06 -13.57 -6.15
N VAL A 261 -17.35 -12.38 -6.68
CA VAL A 261 -18.01 -11.28 -5.95
C VAL A 261 -19.22 -10.82 -6.73
N SER A 262 -20.38 -10.74 -6.08
CA SER A 262 -21.62 -10.22 -6.68
C SER A 262 -21.94 -8.87 -6.06
N LEU A 263 -21.94 -7.82 -6.87
CA LEU A 263 -22.25 -6.46 -6.46
C LEU A 263 -23.76 -6.24 -6.40
N PRO A 264 -24.26 -5.33 -5.54
CA PRO A 264 -25.67 -4.97 -5.53
C PRO A 264 -26.07 -4.37 -6.88
N SER A 265 -27.25 -4.72 -7.37
CA SER A 265 -27.90 -4.13 -8.53
C SER A 265 -29.21 -3.44 -8.14
N ALA A 266 -29.66 -2.51 -8.97
CA ALA A 266 -31.01 -1.96 -8.86
C ALA A 266 -32.06 -3.05 -9.11
N ASP A 267 -33.26 -2.88 -8.56
CA ASP A 267 -34.35 -3.83 -8.73
C ASP A 267 -34.62 -4.14 -10.21
N GLY A 268 -34.71 -5.42 -10.54
CA GLY A 268 -34.93 -5.91 -11.90
C GLY A 268 -33.68 -5.99 -12.79
N GLN A 269 -32.50 -5.57 -12.32
CA GLN A 269 -31.24 -5.74 -13.05
C GLN A 269 -30.43 -6.93 -12.53
N ALA A 270 -29.80 -7.66 -13.45
CA ALA A 270 -28.87 -8.72 -13.07
C ALA A 270 -27.65 -8.13 -12.35
N PRO A 271 -27.21 -8.73 -11.23
CA PRO A 271 -26.04 -8.24 -10.51
C PRO A 271 -24.79 -8.33 -11.38
N VAL A 272 -23.93 -7.31 -11.27
CA VAL A 272 -22.58 -7.39 -11.85
C VAL A 272 -21.74 -8.29 -10.95
N GLN A 273 -21.20 -9.34 -11.53
CA GLN A 273 -20.35 -10.33 -10.89
C GLN A 273 -18.92 -10.21 -11.39
N ARG A 274 -17.97 -10.24 -10.47
CA ARG A 274 -16.54 -10.41 -10.76
C ARG A 274 -16.16 -11.85 -10.45
N HIS A 275 -15.58 -12.54 -11.43
CA HIS A 275 -15.04 -13.90 -11.30
C HIS A 275 -13.53 -13.84 -11.28
N TYR A 276 -12.91 -14.55 -10.34
CA TYR A 276 -11.47 -14.55 -10.11
C TYR A 276 -10.89 -15.91 -10.43
N HIS A 277 -9.87 -15.92 -11.28
CA HIS A 277 -9.30 -17.14 -11.85
C HIS A 277 -7.98 -17.51 -11.19
N TYR A 278 -7.78 -18.80 -10.96
CA TYR A 278 -6.57 -19.39 -10.38
C TYR A 278 -6.19 -20.61 -11.21
N GLU A 279 -5.53 -20.38 -12.34
CA GLU A 279 -5.40 -21.37 -13.42
C GLU A 279 -3.98 -21.96 -13.55
N ASP A 280 -3.00 -21.48 -12.77
CA ASP A 280 -1.63 -22.00 -12.81
C ASP A 280 -1.44 -23.13 -11.78
N PRO A 281 -1.25 -24.39 -12.19
CA PRO A 281 -1.11 -25.52 -11.26
C PRO A 281 0.15 -25.44 -10.39
N ARG A 282 1.19 -24.72 -10.83
CA ARG A 282 2.41 -24.46 -10.04
C ARG A 282 2.12 -23.49 -8.89
N HIS A 283 1.17 -22.59 -9.12
CA HIS A 283 0.80 -21.49 -8.23
C HIS A 283 -0.73 -21.36 -8.08
N PRO A 284 -1.45 -22.41 -7.63
CA PRO A 284 -2.92 -22.50 -7.72
C PRO A 284 -3.66 -21.57 -6.74
N THR A 285 -2.91 -20.73 -6.03
CA THR A 285 -3.40 -19.72 -5.10
C THR A 285 -3.10 -18.30 -5.58
N LEU A 286 -2.38 -18.13 -6.69
CA LEU A 286 -2.11 -16.82 -7.28
C LEU A 286 -3.16 -16.48 -8.33
N LEU A 287 -3.67 -15.25 -8.28
CA LEU A 287 -4.70 -14.78 -9.20
C LEU A 287 -4.14 -14.72 -10.62
N THR A 288 -4.72 -15.47 -11.56
CA THR A 288 -4.34 -15.51 -12.98
C THR A 288 -5.25 -14.65 -13.86
N GLY A 289 -6.38 -14.18 -13.33
CA GLY A 289 -7.16 -13.16 -14.02
C GLY A 289 -8.52 -12.87 -13.42
N ILE A 290 -9.24 -11.96 -14.06
CA ILE A 290 -10.54 -11.46 -13.62
C ILE A 290 -11.48 -11.41 -14.81
N SER A 291 -12.66 -11.99 -14.68
CA SER A 291 -13.78 -11.78 -15.61
C SER A 291 -14.88 -10.97 -14.95
N VAL A 292 -15.66 -10.26 -15.76
CA VAL A 292 -16.88 -9.59 -15.31
C VAL A 292 -18.05 -10.11 -16.10
N GLN A 293 -19.10 -10.49 -15.39
CA GLN A 293 -20.36 -10.94 -15.95
C GLN A 293 -21.52 -10.10 -15.41
N GLY A 294 -22.49 -9.72 -16.23
CA GLY A 294 -23.67 -8.97 -15.77
C GLY A 294 -24.16 -7.99 -16.83
N GLN A 295 -24.85 -6.92 -16.42
CA GLN A 295 -25.21 -5.83 -17.33
C GLN A 295 -24.31 -4.63 -17.07
N GLY A 296 -23.68 -4.11 -18.13
CA GLY A 296 -22.94 -2.87 -18.10
C GLY A 296 -23.85 -1.69 -17.78
N SER A 297 -23.25 -0.54 -17.44
CA SER A 297 -23.97 0.72 -17.24
C SER A 297 -24.72 1.20 -18.48
N ASP A 298 -24.39 0.66 -19.66
CA ASP A 298 -25.08 0.89 -20.93
C ASP A 298 -26.26 -0.09 -21.15
N GLY A 299 -26.58 -0.93 -20.17
CA GLY A 299 -27.64 -1.94 -20.22
C GLY A 299 -27.29 -3.20 -21.01
N LYS A 300 -26.09 -3.29 -21.59
CA LYS A 300 -25.70 -4.46 -22.40
C LYS A 300 -25.16 -5.59 -21.53
N PRO A 301 -25.47 -6.86 -21.85
CA PRO A 301 -24.80 -8.00 -21.24
C PRO A 301 -23.29 -7.91 -21.47
N MET A 302 -22.53 -8.14 -20.41
CA MET A 302 -21.09 -8.27 -20.42
C MET A 302 -20.74 -9.65 -19.87
N ASP A 303 -19.88 -10.38 -20.57
CA ASP A 303 -19.22 -11.59 -20.11
C ASP A 303 -17.81 -11.59 -20.70
N GLU A 304 -16.89 -10.93 -20.01
CA GLU A 304 -15.57 -10.62 -20.54
C GLU A 304 -14.48 -10.90 -19.51
N ARG A 305 -13.41 -11.57 -19.94
CA ARG A 305 -12.14 -11.61 -19.20
C ARG A 305 -11.47 -10.26 -19.35
N ILE A 306 -11.47 -9.44 -18.30
CA ILE A 306 -10.94 -8.06 -18.35
C ILE A 306 -9.44 -8.00 -18.07
N ALA A 307 -8.87 -9.01 -17.39
CA ALA A 307 -7.45 -9.05 -17.06
C ALA A 307 -6.91 -10.47 -16.95
N SER A 308 -5.65 -10.64 -17.36
CA SER A 308 -4.91 -11.90 -17.24
C SER A 308 -3.48 -11.66 -16.75
N TYR A 309 -2.97 -12.56 -15.91
CA TYR A 309 -1.67 -12.48 -15.26
C TYR A 309 -0.96 -13.84 -15.32
N ALA A 310 0.38 -13.82 -15.43
CA ALA A 310 1.18 -15.05 -15.32
C ALA A 310 2.40 -14.84 -14.43
N TYR A 311 2.89 -15.95 -13.88
CA TYR A 311 3.97 -16.00 -12.90
C TYR A 311 5.11 -16.90 -13.37
N GLY A 312 6.34 -16.53 -13.01
CA GLY A 312 7.50 -17.41 -13.13
C GLY A 312 7.50 -18.49 -12.05
N ASP A 313 8.49 -19.39 -12.07
CA ASP A 313 8.53 -20.56 -11.17
C ASP A 313 8.60 -20.20 -9.68
N ASN A 314 9.16 -19.03 -9.34
CA ASN A 314 9.21 -18.52 -7.96
C ASN A 314 7.95 -17.74 -7.52
N GLY A 315 6.91 -17.72 -8.35
CA GLY A 315 5.65 -17.02 -8.08
C GLY A 315 5.74 -15.49 -8.20
N ARG A 316 6.80 -14.96 -8.82
CA ARG A 316 6.89 -13.55 -9.23
C ARG A 316 6.09 -13.33 -10.50
N ALA A 317 5.30 -12.26 -10.56
CA ALA A 317 4.51 -11.94 -11.73
C ALA A 317 5.40 -11.46 -12.88
N ILE A 318 5.25 -12.05 -14.05
CA ILE A 318 6.05 -11.77 -15.25
C ILE A 318 5.19 -11.32 -16.43
N LEU A 319 3.87 -11.34 -16.31
CA LEU A 319 2.94 -10.94 -17.37
C LEU A 319 1.69 -10.31 -16.79
N SER A 320 1.23 -9.24 -17.43
CA SER A 320 -0.10 -8.66 -17.26
C SER A 320 -0.65 -8.30 -18.64
N VAL A 321 -1.91 -8.65 -18.89
CA VAL A 321 -2.62 -8.40 -20.16
C VAL A 321 -4.01 -7.88 -19.83
N ARG A 322 -4.47 -6.87 -20.58
CA ARG A 322 -5.88 -6.48 -20.60
C ARG A 322 -6.63 -7.43 -21.53
N GLY A 323 -7.61 -8.15 -20.99
CA GLY A 323 -8.33 -9.16 -21.75
C GLY A 323 -7.96 -10.60 -21.40
N ARG A 324 -8.23 -11.49 -22.37
CA ARG A 324 -7.81 -12.90 -22.39
C ARG A 324 -6.28 -13.05 -22.47
N PRO A 325 -5.71 -14.19 -22.03
CA PRO A 325 -4.25 -14.38 -21.99
C PRO A 325 -3.51 -14.23 -23.34
N ASP A 326 -4.19 -14.48 -24.46
CA ASP A 326 -3.69 -14.38 -25.83
C ASP A 326 -3.79 -12.96 -26.43
N SER A 327 -4.49 -12.05 -25.75
CA SER A 327 -4.60 -10.63 -26.14
C SER A 327 -3.24 -9.93 -26.13
N GLN A 328 -3.07 -8.96 -27.04
CA GLN A 328 -1.93 -8.04 -27.03
C GLN A 328 -2.27 -6.69 -26.39
N GLN A 329 -3.53 -6.45 -25.99
CA GLN A 329 -3.95 -5.18 -25.42
C GLN A 329 -3.27 -4.93 -24.07
N GLU A 330 -2.58 -3.79 -23.98
CA GLU A 330 -1.85 -3.36 -22.77
C GLU A 330 -0.93 -4.44 -22.19
N LYS A 331 -0.50 -5.38 -23.02
CA LYS A 331 0.37 -6.48 -22.62
C LYS A 331 1.69 -5.92 -22.11
N VAL A 332 2.11 -6.40 -20.94
CA VAL A 332 3.44 -6.18 -20.40
C VAL A 332 4.05 -7.51 -20.00
N THR A 333 5.34 -7.69 -20.32
CA THR A 333 6.14 -8.83 -19.88
C THR A 333 7.39 -8.37 -19.17
N LEU A 334 7.84 -9.10 -18.15
CA LEU A 334 9.05 -8.81 -17.39
C LEU A 334 10.10 -9.91 -17.57
N ASP A 335 11.30 -9.52 -17.97
CA ASP A 335 12.51 -10.33 -17.88
C ASP A 335 13.24 -10.02 -16.56
N LEU A 336 13.49 -11.09 -15.80
CA LEU A 336 14.08 -11.09 -14.46
C LEU A 336 15.43 -11.81 -14.41
N SER A 337 16.04 -12.06 -15.58
CA SER A 337 17.29 -12.82 -15.72
C SER A 337 18.52 -12.13 -15.13
N GLN A 338 18.49 -10.80 -14.98
CA GLN A 338 19.60 -10.00 -14.46
C GLN A 338 19.33 -9.61 -12.99
N PRO A 339 20.30 -9.80 -12.08
CA PRO A 339 20.15 -9.33 -10.70
C PRO A 339 20.08 -7.80 -10.68
N TRP A 340 19.27 -7.24 -9.78
CA TRP A 340 19.14 -5.78 -9.57
C TRP A 340 18.69 -4.99 -10.81
N LYS A 341 18.14 -5.68 -11.81
CA LYS A 341 17.63 -5.10 -13.04
C LYS A 341 16.48 -5.93 -13.59
N ASN A 342 15.34 -5.31 -13.82
CA ASN A 342 14.23 -5.94 -14.54
C ASN A 342 14.00 -5.22 -15.87
N THR A 343 13.67 -5.95 -16.92
CA THR A 343 13.34 -5.37 -18.24
C THR A 343 11.87 -5.60 -18.54
N LEU A 344 11.12 -4.52 -18.75
CA LEU A 344 9.73 -4.58 -19.18
C LEU A 344 9.63 -4.42 -20.69
N THR A 345 8.85 -5.28 -21.35
CA THR A 345 8.45 -5.09 -22.75
C THR A 345 6.96 -4.80 -22.81
N ASN A 346 6.56 -3.72 -23.48
CA ASN A 346 5.15 -3.33 -23.64
C ASN A 346 4.50 -3.94 -24.89
N SER A 347 3.22 -3.67 -25.12
CA SER A 347 2.44 -4.19 -26.25
C SER A 347 2.92 -3.72 -27.63
N LEU A 348 3.76 -2.69 -27.69
CA LEU A 348 4.40 -2.19 -28.92
C LEU A 348 5.78 -2.81 -29.16
N GLY A 349 6.21 -3.76 -28.31
CA GLY A 349 7.54 -4.37 -28.38
C GLY A 349 8.66 -3.47 -27.85
N GLN A 350 8.34 -2.33 -27.25
CA GLN A 350 9.36 -1.43 -26.70
C GLN A 350 9.83 -1.91 -25.33
N ALA A 351 11.14 -1.87 -25.11
CA ALA A 351 11.77 -2.30 -23.86
C ALA A 351 12.12 -1.10 -22.95
N THR A 352 11.85 -1.24 -21.65
CA THR A 352 12.30 -0.31 -20.60
C THR A 352 13.00 -1.09 -19.50
N THR A 353 14.21 -0.66 -19.11
CA THR A 353 14.99 -1.30 -18.05
C THR A 353 14.90 -0.52 -16.75
N TYR A 354 14.73 -1.23 -15.64
CA TYR A 354 14.63 -0.68 -14.29
C TYR A 354 15.77 -1.21 -13.45
N HIS A 355 16.71 -0.34 -13.07
CA HIS A 355 17.78 -0.64 -12.12
C HIS A 355 17.35 -0.25 -10.72
N TYR A 356 17.59 -1.11 -9.74
CA TYR A 356 17.14 -0.90 -8.37
C TYR A 356 18.13 -1.46 -7.35
N ASP A 357 17.97 -1.03 -6.10
CA ASP A 357 18.73 -1.53 -4.96
C ASP A 357 17.87 -1.48 -3.69
N THR A 358 18.41 -1.98 -2.58
CA THR A 358 17.84 -1.84 -1.25
C THR A 358 18.54 -0.69 -0.51
N ILE A 359 17.80 0.37 -0.19
CA ILE A 359 18.32 1.53 0.57
C ILE A 359 17.37 1.81 1.74
N GLY A 360 17.90 1.94 2.95
CA GLY A 360 17.09 2.10 4.17
C GLY A 360 16.11 0.93 4.39
N GLY A 361 16.55 -0.29 4.08
CA GLY A 361 15.72 -1.50 4.22
C GLY A 361 14.53 -1.60 3.25
N GLN A 362 14.47 -0.76 2.21
CA GLN A 362 13.39 -0.73 1.24
C GLN A 362 13.87 -0.83 -0.20
N TRP A 363 13.04 -1.42 -1.06
CA TRP A 363 13.26 -1.42 -2.51
C TRP A 363 13.23 0.02 -3.05
N ARG A 364 14.28 0.41 -3.80
CA ARG A 364 14.45 1.73 -4.40
C ARG A 364 14.87 1.65 -5.85
N LEU A 365 14.15 2.39 -6.68
CA LEU A 365 14.40 2.51 -8.11
C LEU A 365 15.53 3.52 -8.32
N LEU A 366 16.65 3.10 -8.89
CA LEU A 366 17.83 3.95 -9.12
C LEU A 366 17.83 4.57 -10.51
N GLU A 367 17.42 3.81 -11.53
CA GLU A 367 17.38 4.30 -12.91
C GLU A 367 16.29 3.58 -13.72
N VAL A 368 15.65 4.34 -14.61
CA VAL A 368 14.73 3.86 -15.64
C VAL A 368 15.30 4.30 -16.99
N ARG A 369 15.46 3.39 -17.93
CA ARG A 369 15.92 3.69 -19.30
C ARG A 369 15.00 3.09 -20.34
N GLY A 370 14.68 3.86 -21.37
CA GLY A 370 13.67 3.52 -22.37
C GLY A 370 12.39 4.34 -22.19
N PRO A 371 11.35 4.09 -23.01
CA PRO A 371 10.17 4.95 -23.11
C PRO A 371 9.30 4.98 -21.85
N GLY A 372 9.56 4.12 -20.86
CA GLY A 372 8.68 3.94 -19.71
C GLY A 372 7.42 3.17 -20.12
N CYS A 373 6.34 3.40 -19.39
CA CYS A 373 5.02 2.89 -19.75
C CYS A 373 3.94 3.81 -19.20
N ALA A 374 2.77 3.79 -19.83
CA ALA A 374 1.65 4.67 -19.49
C ALA A 374 1.25 4.60 -18.00
N SER A 375 1.48 3.46 -17.34
CA SER A 375 1.09 3.20 -15.94
C SER A 375 2.24 3.29 -14.91
N CYS A 376 3.51 3.36 -15.33
CA CYS A 376 4.69 3.22 -14.45
C CYS A 376 5.51 4.49 -14.25
N GLY A 377 5.04 5.62 -14.77
CA GLY A 377 5.75 6.89 -14.67
C GLY A 377 6.77 7.10 -15.79
N PRO A 378 7.52 8.21 -15.73
CA PRO A 378 8.41 8.62 -16.80
C PRO A 378 9.59 7.65 -16.99
N GLY A 379 9.89 7.35 -18.25
CA GLY A 379 11.15 6.74 -18.66
C GLY A 379 12.33 7.72 -18.60
N ASP A 380 13.54 7.21 -18.81
CA ASP A 380 14.79 7.98 -18.84
C ASP A 380 14.98 8.88 -17.61
N MET A 381 14.92 8.25 -16.43
CA MET A 381 15.06 8.91 -15.13
C MET A 381 16.15 8.27 -14.31
N ARG A 382 16.87 9.05 -13.51
CA ARG A 382 17.80 8.60 -12.47
C ARG A 382 17.41 9.19 -11.13
N TYR A 383 17.52 8.39 -10.07
CA TYR A 383 17.13 8.77 -8.73
C TYR A 383 18.28 8.59 -7.75
N ARG A 384 18.33 9.43 -6.71
CA ARG A 384 19.23 9.27 -5.57
C ARG A 384 18.47 9.37 -4.26
N TYR A 385 19.01 8.68 -3.28
CA TYR A 385 18.41 8.56 -1.96
C TYR A 385 19.45 8.82 -0.88
N ASP A 386 19.00 9.28 0.28
CA ASP A 386 19.83 9.27 1.49
C ASP A 386 19.93 7.87 2.11
N ALA A 387 20.68 7.75 3.21
CA ALA A 387 20.91 6.48 3.91
C ALA A 387 19.61 5.84 4.46
N GLN A 388 18.55 6.62 4.69
CA GLN A 388 17.24 6.14 5.13
C GLN A 388 16.32 5.77 3.95
N GLY A 389 16.82 5.85 2.72
CA GLY A 389 16.06 5.54 1.51
C GLY A 389 15.04 6.62 1.15
N ARG A 390 15.22 7.87 1.58
CA ARG A 390 14.33 8.99 1.19
C ARG A 390 14.87 9.64 -0.08
N LEU A 391 13.98 9.96 -1.02
CA LEU A 391 14.37 10.51 -2.33
C LEU A 391 14.95 11.92 -2.17
N THR A 392 16.22 12.10 -2.55
CA THR A 392 16.91 13.39 -2.51
C THR A 392 17.06 14.02 -3.89
N ASP A 393 17.18 13.21 -4.94
CA ASP A 393 17.38 13.71 -6.30
C ASP A 393 16.59 12.91 -7.32
N ALA A 394 16.02 13.60 -8.30
CA ALA A 394 15.39 13.01 -9.48
C ALA A 394 15.88 13.74 -10.73
N THR A 395 16.50 13.03 -11.67
CA THR A 395 17.15 13.59 -12.86
C THR A 395 16.60 12.96 -14.12
N ARG A 396 16.09 13.78 -15.03
CA ARG A 396 15.71 13.37 -16.37
C ARG A 396 16.95 13.23 -17.24
N LEU A 397 16.98 12.17 -18.04
CA LEU A 397 18.08 11.80 -18.92
C LEU A 397 17.66 11.96 -20.39
N ASP A 398 18.66 12.11 -21.26
CA ASP A 398 18.49 11.92 -22.70
C ASP A 398 18.57 10.42 -23.08
N PRO A 399 18.28 10.04 -24.34
CA PRO A 399 18.37 8.64 -24.77
C PRO A 399 19.76 8.02 -24.64
N ALA A 400 20.84 8.82 -24.56
CA ALA A 400 22.20 8.35 -24.31
C ALA A 400 22.52 8.18 -22.81
N GLY A 401 21.64 8.64 -21.91
CA GLY A 401 21.79 8.54 -20.46
C GLY A 401 22.46 9.75 -19.83
N ARG A 402 22.61 10.84 -20.57
CA ARG A 402 23.18 12.09 -20.08
C ARG A 402 22.08 12.90 -19.39
N PRO A 403 22.36 13.51 -18.22
CA PRO A 403 21.37 14.29 -17.51
C PRO A 403 21.01 15.57 -18.27
N LEU A 404 19.72 15.90 -18.27
CA LEU A 404 19.14 17.09 -18.91
C LEU A 404 18.69 18.11 -17.86
N GLU A 405 17.94 17.64 -16.88
CA GLU A 405 17.34 18.48 -15.84
C GLU A 405 17.12 17.63 -14.59
N GLY A 406 17.42 18.19 -13.42
CA GLY A 406 17.27 17.51 -12.14
C GLY A 406 16.48 18.34 -11.15
N THR A 407 15.88 17.66 -10.18
CA THR A 407 15.37 18.24 -8.95
C THR A 407 16.18 17.68 -7.79
N ARG A 408 16.57 18.54 -6.86
CA ARG A 408 17.18 18.15 -5.59
C ARG A 408 16.32 18.64 -4.44
N THR A 409 16.05 17.77 -3.48
CA THR A 409 15.25 18.03 -2.30
C THR A 409 16.12 17.90 -1.06
N GLU A 410 16.22 18.97 -0.29
CA GLU A 410 16.78 18.93 1.06
C GLU A 410 15.68 18.51 2.03
N LEU A 411 16.00 17.52 2.87
CA LEU A 411 15.06 16.95 3.83
C LEU A 411 15.55 17.25 5.25
N ASP A 412 14.62 17.46 6.16
CA ASP A 412 14.93 17.47 7.59
C ASP A 412 15.09 16.02 8.14
N PRO A 413 15.45 15.84 9.42
CA PRO A 413 15.52 14.51 10.02
C PRO A 413 14.23 13.70 9.95
N PHE A 414 13.07 14.35 9.80
CA PHE A 414 11.75 13.72 9.71
C PHE A 414 11.35 13.34 8.27
N GLY A 415 12.16 13.70 7.28
CA GLY A 415 11.90 13.44 5.86
C GLY A 415 10.95 14.45 5.23
N ARG A 416 10.70 15.58 5.90
CA ARG A 416 9.92 16.68 5.34
C ARG A 416 10.82 17.54 4.44
N PRO A 417 10.33 18.01 3.29
CA PRO A 417 11.12 18.88 2.41
C PRO A 417 11.38 20.22 3.09
N LEU A 418 12.65 20.62 3.22
CA LEU A 418 13.08 21.95 3.65
C LEU A 418 13.26 22.87 2.45
N ALA A 419 13.81 22.36 1.36
CA ALA A 419 14.00 23.12 0.13
C ALA A 419 14.01 22.18 -1.07
N VAL A 420 13.52 22.70 -2.20
CA VAL A 420 13.53 22.01 -3.50
C VAL A 420 14.22 22.91 -4.50
N TYR A 421 15.20 22.37 -5.21
CA TYR A 421 16.02 23.07 -6.18
C TYR A 421 15.88 22.42 -7.56
N ARG A 422 15.96 23.23 -8.60
CA ARG A 422 16.14 22.79 -9.98
C ARG A 422 17.63 22.83 -10.34
N ILE A 423 18.11 21.78 -10.99
CA ILE A 423 19.47 21.65 -11.50
C ILE A 423 19.40 21.56 -13.02
N ALA A 424 19.99 22.54 -13.71
CA ALA A 424 20.10 22.52 -15.16
C ALA A 424 21.43 21.89 -15.59
N TYR A 425 21.39 21.06 -16.62
CA TYR A 425 22.58 20.42 -17.20
C TYR A 425 22.83 20.95 -18.62
N THR A 426 24.10 21.07 -18.98
CA THR A 426 24.55 21.34 -20.36
C THR A 426 25.54 20.26 -20.74
N GLN A 427 25.31 19.56 -21.86
CA GLN A 427 26.14 18.42 -22.31
C GLN A 427 26.38 17.36 -21.21
N GLY A 428 25.40 17.13 -20.34
CA GLY A 428 25.48 16.14 -19.27
C GLY A 428 26.25 16.59 -18.02
N GLN A 429 26.78 17.81 -18.00
CA GLN A 429 27.41 18.41 -16.82
C GLN A 429 26.47 19.41 -16.16
N ALA A 430 26.42 19.41 -14.82
CA ALA A 430 25.68 20.43 -14.10
C ALA A 430 26.26 21.80 -14.45
N ARG A 431 25.41 22.78 -14.76
CA ARG A 431 25.89 24.13 -15.01
C ARG A 431 26.64 24.64 -13.78
N ALA A 432 27.69 25.45 -13.99
CA ALA A 432 28.48 26.04 -12.91
C ALA A 432 27.67 26.97 -11.97
N GLN A 433 26.48 27.40 -12.41
CA GLN A 433 25.55 28.16 -11.60
C GLN A 433 24.96 27.27 -10.49
N ALA A 434 24.80 27.84 -9.29
CA ALA A 434 24.20 27.13 -8.16
C ALA A 434 22.79 26.61 -8.51
N PRO A 435 22.36 25.48 -7.91
CA PRO A 435 20.99 24.99 -8.06
C PRO A 435 19.96 26.09 -7.80
N GLN A 436 18.99 26.22 -8.69
CA GLN A 436 17.98 27.27 -8.61
C GLN A 436 16.90 26.85 -7.60
N LEU A 437 16.81 27.55 -6.47
CA LEU A 437 15.72 27.34 -5.50
C LEU A 437 14.36 27.45 -6.20
N GLN A 438 13.45 26.52 -5.93
CA GLN A 438 12.07 26.52 -6.43
C GLN A 438 11.10 26.85 -5.30
N VAL A 439 11.30 26.23 -4.14
CA VAL A 439 10.50 26.45 -2.94
C VAL A 439 11.31 26.04 -1.71
N ARG A 440 11.11 26.74 -0.60
CA ARG A 440 11.54 26.30 0.73
C ARG A 440 10.38 26.32 1.71
N TYR A 441 10.49 25.47 2.71
CA TYR A 441 9.47 25.26 3.73
C TYR A 441 10.03 25.57 5.11
N GLY A 442 9.21 26.18 5.95
CA GLY A 442 9.47 26.33 7.38
C GLY A 442 8.46 25.51 8.17
N TYR A 443 8.95 24.73 9.11
CA TYR A 443 8.16 24.00 10.08
C TYR A 443 8.43 24.62 11.45
N GLY A 444 7.42 24.64 12.33
CA GLY A 444 7.63 25.19 13.66
C GLY A 444 8.46 24.24 14.55
N LYS A 445 8.74 24.72 15.77
CA LYS A 445 9.82 24.20 16.63
C LYS A 445 9.57 22.82 17.22
N ASP A 446 8.33 22.35 17.21
CA ASP A 446 7.99 21.00 17.70
C ASP A 446 7.78 20.07 16.49
N PRO A 447 8.84 19.38 16.04
CA PRO A 447 8.73 18.50 14.89
C PRO A 447 7.84 17.28 15.14
N TRP A 448 7.49 17.01 16.41
CA TRP A 448 6.57 15.93 16.79
C TRP A 448 5.10 16.38 16.80
N LYS A 449 4.82 17.70 16.72
CA LYS A 449 3.45 18.25 16.67
C LYS A 449 3.09 18.93 15.36
N GLN A 450 4.06 19.33 14.54
CA GLN A 450 3.81 20.21 13.40
C GLN A 450 4.40 19.67 12.09
N TYR A 451 3.65 18.81 11.40
CA TYR A 451 4.12 18.20 10.15
C TYR A 451 3.75 18.98 8.88
N ALA A 452 2.75 19.87 8.98
CA ALA A 452 2.43 20.80 7.90
C ALA A 452 3.36 22.03 7.96
N PRO A 453 3.76 22.60 6.81
CA PRO A 453 4.60 23.78 6.79
C PRO A 453 3.84 24.99 7.34
N GLU A 454 4.47 25.74 8.25
CA GLU A 454 4.01 27.06 8.70
C GLU A 454 4.46 28.17 7.76
N LEU A 455 5.44 27.89 6.89
CA LEU A 455 5.94 28.78 5.85
C LEU A 455 6.15 28.00 4.56
N ILE A 456 5.67 28.56 3.45
CA ILE A 456 6.00 28.14 2.09
C ILE A 456 6.53 29.38 1.38
N ALA A 457 7.81 29.39 1.03
CA ALA A 457 8.45 30.53 0.38
C ALA A 457 8.98 30.13 -1.01
N ARG A 458 8.66 30.93 -2.02
CA ARG A 458 9.13 30.75 -3.41
C ARG A 458 9.92 31.98 -3.85
N PRO A 459 10.99 31.83 -4.65
CA PRO A 459 11.66 32.98 -5.23
C PRO A 459 10.70 33.85 -6.03
N SER A 460 10.83 35.16 -5.88
CA SER A 460 10.10 36.15 -6.67
C SER A 460 10.81 36.39 -8.00
N VAL A 461 10.07 36.96 -8.96
CA VAL A 461 10.66 37.56 -10.17
C VAL A 461 11.54 38.77 -9.84
N VAL A 462 11.36 39.39 -8.67
CA VAL A 462 12.26 40.44 -8.16
C VAL A 462 13.47 39.79 -7.49
N PRO A 463 14.71 40.08 -7.94
CA PRO A 463 15.92 39.49 -7.37
C PRO A 463 16.00 39.66 -5.85
N GLY A 464 16.35 38.58 -5.16
CA GLY A 464 16.53 38.57 -3.69
C GLY A 464 15.23 38.64 -2.88
N ARG A 465 14.04 38.69 -3.52
CA ARG A 465 12.75 38.65 -2.82
C ARG A 465 12.07 37.30 -2.95
N GLU A 466 11.13 37.04 -2.06
CA GLU A 466 10.32 35.82 -2.02
C GLU A 466 8.84 36.14 -1.92
N HIS A 467 8.02 35.30 -2.52
CA HIS A 467 6.60 35.18 -2.20
C HIS A 467 6.44 34.18 -1.07
N GLN A 468 5.89 34.61 0.07
CA GLN A 468 5.73 33.80 1.26
C GLN A 468 4.25 33.56 1.54
N ILE A 469 3.90 32.32 1.84
CA ILE A 469 2.62 31.93 2.42
C ILE A 469 2.92 31.46 3.84
N ARG A 470 2.27 32.06 4.83
CA ARG A 470 2.37 31.65 6.23
C ARG A 470 1.06 31.08 6.70
N ILE A 471 1.13 29.95 7.40
CA ILE A 471 -0.03 29.21 7.87
C ILE A 471 0.07 29.04 9.38
N ARG A 472 -0.99 29.44 10.09
CA ARG A 472 -1.14 29.14 11.52
C ARG A 472 -2.16 28.04 11.69
N TYR A 473 -1.85 27.07 12.54
CA TYR A 473 -2.71 25.93 12.83
C TYR A 473 -3.25 25.97 14.26
N ASN A 474 -4.44 25.43 14.49
CA ASN A 474 -4.90 25.11 15.84
C ASN A 474 -4.23 23.83 16.38
N SER A 475 -4.51 23.47 17.63
CA SER A 475 -4.02 22.23 18.25
C SER A 475 -4.46 20.95 17.51
N SER A 476 -5.57 21.03 16.79
CA SER A 476 -6.11 19.99 15.90
C SER A 476 -5.58 20.09 14.47
N ARG A 477 -4.51 20.87 14.22
CA ARG A 477 -3.85 21.01 12.91
C ARG A 477 -4.73 21.53 11.77
N GLN A 478 -5.85 22.18 12.07
CA GLN A 478 -6.65 22.88 11.07
C GLN A 478 -6.07 24.28 10.85
N PRO A 479 -5.96 24.75 9.59
CA PRO A 479 -5.47 26.08 9.31
C PRO A 479 -6.46 27.12 9.87
N LEU A 480 -5.96 27.96 10.78
CA LEU A 480 -6.68 29.09 11.35
C LEU A 480 -6.51 30.36 10.51
N GLN A 481 -5.33 30.52 9.90
CA GLN A 481 -4.98 31.72 9.15
C GLN A 481 -3.98 31.36 8.06
N ILE A 482 -4.18 31.94 6.87
CA ILE A 482 -3.26 31.90 5.74
C ILE A 482 -2.99 33.34 5.31
N THR A 483 -1.72 33.76 5.29
CA THR A 483 -1.29 35.11 4.88
C THR A 483 -0.20 35.07 3.84
#